data_AF-A0A7H8KRK4-F1
#
_entry.id   AF-A0A7H8KRK4-F1
#
_cell.length_a   1.000
_cell.length_b   1.000
_cell.length_c   1.000
_cell.angle_alpha   90.00
_cell.angle_beta   90.00
_cell.angle_gamma   90.00
#
_symmetry.space_group_name_H-M   'P 1'
#
loop_
_entity.id
_entity.type
_entity.pdbx_description
1 polymer ?
#
loop_
_entity_poly.entity_id
_entity_poly.type
_entity_poly.pdbx_seq_one_letter_code
_entity_poly.pdbx_strand_id
1 'polypeptide(L)'
;MRSWGAEVEVPCGCGAVLRWGVGQFVRDGRLGWDGESWCPACNGGGCLGFGYGEAPEWVRGPVLERYGPVRVRLVDPAAGRGAVLRVVRGAWPVTPAHASALAALLAGAGLPGTPAEADWLCGLLAERGLAAETVPKLEAGAAGIGAGAGVAAAEWPWPPHA
;
A
#
# COMPACT_ATOMS: atom_id res chain seq x y z
N MET A 1 -8.02 12.32 -9.23
CA MET A 1 -7.70 11.75 -7.90
C MET A 1 -8.41 10.42 -7.78
N ARG A 2 -7.69 9.35 -7.41
CA ARG A 2 -8.28 8.08 -7.01
C ARG A 2 -8.15 7.93 -5.50
N SER A 3 -9.14 7.38 -4.83
CA SER A 3 -9.16 7.19 -3.38
C SER A 3 -9.78 5.86 -2.98
N TRP A 4 -9.33 5.34 -1.85
CA TRP A 4 -9.76 4.08 -1.25
C TRP A 4 -10.01 4.33 0.23
N GLY A 5 -11.28 4.34 0.61
CA GLY A 5 -11.72 4.67 1.97
C GLY A 5 -12.42 3.51 2.65
N ALA A 6 -12.26 3.39 3.95
CA ALA A 6 -12.93 2.43 4.82
C ALA A 6 -13.58 3.14 6.00
N GLU A 7 -14.61 2.53 6.57
CA GLU A 7 -15.24 3.02 7.79
C GLU A 7 -14.99 2.01 8.91
N VAL A 8 -14.64 2.51 10.09
CA VAL A 8 -14.45 1.71 11.30
C VAL A 8 -15.35 2.27 12.39
N GLU A 9 -16.03 1.38 13.12
CA GLU A 9 -16.82 1.76 14.28
C GLU A 9 -15.99 1.62 15.56
N VAL A 10 -15.94 2.68 16.36
CA VAL A 10 -15.23 2.70 17.64
C VAL A 10 -16.10 3.30 18.75
N PRO A 11 -15.86 3.01 20.03
CA PRO A 11 -16.59 3.63 21.12
C PRO A 11 -16.37 5.14 21.18
N CYS A 12 -17.44 5.91 21.33
CA CYS A 12 -17.39 7.34 21.62
C CYS A 12 -17.35 7.58 23.13
N GLY A 13 -16.70 8.67 23.58
CA GLY A 13 -16.72 9.09 24.98
C GLY A 13 -18.12 9.41 25.54
N CYS A 14 -19.11 9.64 24.67
CA CYS A 14 -20.52 9.80 25.08
C CYS A 14 -21.28 8.48 25.30
N GLY A 15 -20.64 7.33 25.06
CA GLY A 15 -21.25 6.00 25.18
C GLY A 15 -21.92 5.47 23.91
N ALA A 16 -22.05 6.29 22.86
CA ALA A 16 -22.52 5.85 21.54
C ALA A 16 -21.36 5.32 20.66
N VAL A 17 -21.69 4.93 19.42
CA VAL A 17 -20.70 4.57 18.39
C VAL A 17 -20.22 5.83 17.67
N LEU A 18 -18.90 5.97 17.54
CA LEU A 18 -18.20 6.94 16.70
C LEU A 18 -17.75 6.22 15.42
N ARG A 19 -17.96 6.86 14.27
CA ARG A 19 -17.44 6.36 12.98
C ARG A 19 -16.12 7.02 12.67
N TRP A 20 -15.13 6.24 12.30
CA TRP A 20 -13.89 6.69 11.69
C TRP A 20 -13.96 6.44 10.19
N GLY A 21 -13.95 7.51 9.38
CA GLY A 21 -13.69 7.41 7.95
C GLY A 21 -12.19 7.56 7.72
N VAL A 22 -11.54 6.54 7.19
CA VAL A 22 -10.10 6.54 6.93
C VAL A 22 -9.82 6.19 5.49
N GLY A 23 -8.75 6.70 4.90
CA GLY A 23 -8.46 6.38 3.52
C GLY A 23 -7.05 6.68 3.05
N GLN A 24 -6.75 6.14 1.88
CA GLN A 24 -5.57 6.48 1.09
C GLN A 24 -6.00 7.04 -0.26
N PHE A 25 -5.19 7.90 -0.84
CA PHE A 25 -5.46 8.51 -2.14
C PHE A 25 -4.19 8.73 -2.94
N VAL A 26 -4.34 8.81 -4.26
CA VAL A 26 -3.29 9.26 -5.18
C VAL A 26 -3.72 10.59 -5.81
N ARG A 27 -2.92 11.64 -5.55
CA ARG A 27 -3.08 12.98 -6.11
C ARG A 27 -1.73 13.49 -6.60
N ASP A 28 -1.68 13.95 -7.85
CA ASP A 28 -0.48 14.53 -8.47
C ASP A 28 0.78 13.65 -8.34
N GLY A 29 0.63 12.34 -8.57
CA GLY A 29 1.73 11.36 -8.47
C GLY A 29 2.17 11.04 -7.04
N ARG A 30 1.46 11.54 -6.02
CA ARG A 30 1.79 11.35 -4.61
C ARG A 30 0.75 10.49 -3.92
N LEU A 31 1.22 9.51 -3.16
CA LEU A 31 0.41 8.73 -2.23
C LEU A 31 0.16 9.55 -0.96
N GLY A 32 -1.10 9.71 -0.59
CA GLY A 32 -1.53 10.36 0.63
C GLY A 32 -2.54 9.54 1.41
N TRP A 33 -2.82 9.99 2.62
CA TRP A 33 -3.77 9.39 3.54
C TRP A 33 -4.46 10.45 4.37
N ASP A 34 -5.66 10.14 4.84
CA ASP A 34 -6.45 10.97 5.74
C ASP A 34 -7.35 10.12 6.64
N GLY A 35 -7.86 10.76 7.69
CA GLY A 35 -8.82 10.18 8.60
C GLY A 35 -9.66 11.23 9.29
N GLU A 36 -10.94 10.95 9.42
CA GLU A 36 -11.93 11.80 10.07
C GLU A 36 -12.81 10.94 10.98
N SER A 37 -13.39 11.57 12.00
CA SER A 37 -14.31 10.92 12.91
C SER A 37 -15.59 11.72 13.06
N TRP A 38 -16.71 11.02 13.26
CA TRP A 38 -18.01 11.63 13.50
C TRP A 38 -18.94 10.72 14.31
N CYS A 39 -19.56 11.28 15.34
CA CYS A 39 -20.54 10.61 16.20
C CYS A 39 -21.90 11.31 16.05
N PRO A 40 -22.94 10.62 15.57
CA PRO A 40 -24.25 11.23 15.39
C PRO A 40 -24.95 11.57 16.71
N ALA A 41 -24.58 10.93 17.83
CA ALA A 41 -25.28 11.08 19.11
C ALA A 41 -24.90 12.35 19.87
N CYS A 42 -23.61 12.64 19.97
CA CYS A 42 -23.11 13.86 20.63
C CYS A 42 -22.67 14.94 19.64
N ASN A 43 -22.81 14.69 18.33
CA ASN A 43 -22.29 15.53 17.25
C ASN A 43 -20.77 15.81 17.35
N GLY A 44 -20.05 14.96 18.09
CA GLY A 44 -18.59 15.03 18.21
C GLY A 44 -17.93 14.51 16.95
N GLY A 45 -16.86 15.17 16.52
CA GLY A 45 -16.08 14.74 15.36
C GLY A 45 -14.78 15.50 15.27
N GLY A 46 -13.90 15.07 14.38
CA GLY A 46 -12.60 15.70 14.20
C GLY A 46 -11.71 14.98 13.21
N CYS A 47 -10.67 15.69 12.78
CA CYS A 47 -9.60 15.15 11.96
C CYS A 47 -8.73 14.22 12.81
N LEU A 48 -8.56 12.98 12.38
CA LEU A 48 -7.66 11.99 12.97
C LEU A 48 -6.22 12.17 12.48
N GLY A 49 -6.06 12.87 11.35
CA GLY A 49 -4.78 13.21 10.75
C GLY A 49 -4.83 13.11 9.22
N PHE A 50 -3.82 13.66 8.56
CA PHE A 50 -3.60 13.50 7.12
C PHE A 50 -2.13 13.65 6.80
N GLY A 51 -1.70 13.05 5.69
CA GLY A 51 -0.29 13.07 5.30
C GLY A 51 -0.03 12.54 3.90
N TYR A 52 1.26 12.53 3.55
CA TYR A 52 1.78 11.89 2.34
C TYR A 52 2.84 10.86 2.71
N GLY A 53 2.97 9.81 1.89
CA GLY A 53 3.89 8.71 2.12
C GLY A 53 3.23 7.57 2.90
N GLU A 54 3.93 7.06 3.92
CA GLU A 54 3.45 5.98 4.77
C GLU A 54 2.14 6.35 5.45
N ALA A 55 1.12 5.52 5.24
CA ALA A 55 -0.12 5.61 6.00
C ALA A 55 0.02 4.86 7.32
N PRO A 56 -0.45 5.42 8.44
CA PRO A 56 -0.52 4.71 9.71
C PRO A 56 -1.35 3.42 9.61
N GLU A 57 -1.08 2.44 10.47
CA GLU A 57 -1.79 1.16 10.43
C GLU A 57 -3.31 1.31 10.66
N TRP A 58 -3.72 2.28 11.48
CA TRP A 58 -5.15 2.59 11.68
C TRP A 58 -5.85 3.13 10.43
N VAL A 59 -5.10 3.52 9.40
CA VAL A 59 -5.61 3.81 8.04
C VAL A 59 -5.42 2.59 7.13
N ARG A 60 -4.20 2.03 7.10
CA ARG A 60 -3.80 0.95 6.19
C ARG A 60 -4.62 -0.32 6.40
N GLY A 61 -4.80 -0.75 7.65
CA GLY A 61 -5.53 -1.96 8.03
C GLY A 61 -6.97 -1.97 7.52
N PRO A 62 -7.81 -0.96 7.83
CA PRO A 62 -9.18 -0.88 7.32
C PRO A 62 -9.28 -0.84 5.79
N VAL A 63 -8.34 -0.18 5.11
CA VAL A 63 -8.27 -0.19 3.63
C VAL A 63 -7.97 -1.60 3.11
N LEU A 64 -7.04 -2.33 3.74
CA LEU A 64 -6.75 -3.71 3.38
C LEU A 64 -7.92 -4.66 3.67
N GLU A 65 -8.63 -4.47 4.78
CA GLU A 65 -9.80 -5.28 5.12
C GLU A 65 -10.93 -5.09 4.09
N ARG A 66 -11.17 -3.83 3.68
CA ARG A 66 -12.25 -3.53 2.73
C ARG A 66 -11.94 -3.97 1.30
N TYR A 67 -10.71 -3.74 0.83
CA TYR A 67 -10.37 -3.93 -0.59
C TYR A 67 -9.50 -5.15 -0.86
N GLY A 68 -8.98 -5.79 0.19
CA GLY A 68 -8.01 -6.86 0.09
C GLY A 68 -6.61 -6.36 -0.29
N PRO A 69 -5.58 -7.16 0.01
CA PRO A 69 -4.23 -6.91 -0.47
C PRO A 69 -4.11 -7.18 -1.98
N VAL A 70 -3.31 -6.37 -2.66
CA VAL A 70 -2.94 -6.55 -4.08
C VAL A 70 -1.43 -6.68 -4.21
N ARG A 71 -0.94 -7.03 -5.41
CA ARG A 71 0.49 -7.06 -5.74
C ARG A 71 0.77 -6.26 -7.01
N VAL A 72 1.88 -5.53 -7.04
CA VAL A 72 2.38 -4.86 -8.26
C VAL A 72 3.44 -5.72 -8.91
N ARG A 73 3.36 -5.87 -10.24
CA ARG A 73 4.31 -6.65 -11.06
C ARG A 73 4.67 -5.87 -12.32
N LEU A 74 5.87 -6.07 -12.83
CA LEU A 74 6.21 -5.65 -14.18
C LEU A 74 5.49 -6.56 -15.19
N VAL A 75 4.93 -5.97 -16.23
CA VAL A 75 4.34 -6.73 -17.34
C VAL A 75 5.44 -7.47 -18.11
N ASP A 76 6.60 -6.83 -18.27
CA ASP A 76 7.83 -7.47 -18.77
C ASP A 76 8.85 -7.60 -17.61
N PRO A 77 9.04 -8.81 -17.06
CA PRO A 77 10.03 -9.09 -16.01
C PRO A 77 11.47 -8.70 -16.35
N ALA A 78 11.83 -8.68 -17.64
CA ALA A 78 13.16 -8.34 -18.11
C ALA A 78 13.34 -6.83 -18.32
N ALA A 79 12.28 -6.04 -18.16
CA ALA A 79 12.31 -4.61 -18.43
C ALA A 79 13.32 -3.88 -17.55
N GLY A 80 14.21 -3.14 -18.21
CA GLY A 80 15.06 -2.07 -17.66
C GLY A 80 15.37 -2.10 -16.17
N ARG A 81 16.09 -3.12 -15.67
CA ARG A 81 16.46 -3.26 -14.24
C ARG A 81 17.02 -1.97 -13.61
N GLY A 82 17.84 -1.22 -14.36
CA GLY A 82 18.35 0.07 -13.90
C GLY A 82 17.27 1.14 -13.72
N ALA A 83 16.27 1.19 -14.59
CA ALA A 83 15.13 2.09 -14.47
C ALA A 83 14.24 1.70 -13.28
N VAL A 84 13.99 0.40 -13.07
CA VAL A 84 13.25 -0.11 -11.90
C VAL A 84 13.95 0.28 -10.60
N LEU A 85 15.26 0.06 -10.50
CA LEU A 85 16.05 0.46 -9.32
C LEU A 85 16.00 1.97 -9.06
N ARG A 86 15.97 2.80 -10.10
CA ARG A 86 15.80 4.26 -9.96
C ARG A 86 14.42 4.64 -9.45
N VAL A 87 13.37 3.94 -9.86
CA VAL A 87 12.01 4.16 -9.32
C VAL A 87 11.99 3.78 -7.84
N VAL A 88 12.43 2.58 -7.50
CA VAL A 88 12.43 2.08 -6.11
C VAL A 88 13.21 3.00 -5.17
N ARG A 89 14.42 3.41 -5.55
CA ARG A 89 15.24 4.32 -4.72
C ARG A 89 14.75 5.76 -4.68
N GLY A 90 13.91 6.17 -5.63
CA GLY A 90 13.24 7.46 -5.61
C GLY A 90 11.97 7.45 -4.77
N ALA A 91 11.29 6.30 -4.71
CA ALA A 91 10.07 6.08 -3.95
C ALA A 91 10.34 5.90 -2.45
N TRP A 92 11.45 5.25 -2.08
CA TRP A 92 11.77 4.94 -0.68
C TRP A 92 13.24 5.15 -0.33
N PRO A 93 13.55 5.52 0.93
CA PRO A 93 14.91 5.66 1.44
C PRO A 93 15.53 4.28 1.76
N VAL A 94 15.68 3.41 0.76
CA VAL A 94 16.18 2.04 0.91
C VAL A 94 17.65 1.89 0.52
N THR A 95 18.32 0.91 1.13
CA THR A 95 19.69 0.52 0.75
C THR A 95 19.73 -0.08 -0.66
N PRO A 96 20.88 -0.10 -1.36
CA PRO A 96 21.00 -0.73 -2.68
C PRO A 96 20.62 -2.22 -2.70
N ALA A 97 20.94 -2.94 -1.61
CA ALA A 97 20.59 -4.35 -1.46
C ALA A 97 19.06 -4.52 -1.34
N HIS A 98 18.42 -3.72 -0.49
CA HIS A 98 16.96 -3.75 -0.34
C HIS A 98 16.24 -3.31 -1.62
N ALA A 99 16.74 -2.27 -2.31
CA ALA A 99 16.22 -1.86 -3.61
C ALA A 99 16.29 -2.98 -4.66
N SER A 100 17.37 -3.76 -4.65
CA SER A 100 17.53 -4.92 -5.54
C SER A 100 16.54 -6.03 -5.23
N ALA A 101 16.24 -6.28 -3.95
CA ALA A 101 15.22 -7.24 -3.54
C ALA A 101 13.81 -6.80 -3.99
N LEU A 102 13.47 -5.54 -3.82
CA LEU A 102 12.19 -4.97 -4.28
C LEU A 102 12.05 -5.04 -5.81
N ALA A 103 13.13 -4.73 -6.54
CA ALA A 103 13.15 -4.89 -8.00
C ALA A 103 12.94 -6.35 -8.43
N ALA A 104 13.53 -7.31 -7.71
CA ALA A 104 13.32 -8.73 -7.97
C ALA A 104 11.89 -9.17 -7.67
N LEU A 105 11.25 -8.63 -6.63
CA LEU A 105 9.83 -8.86 -6.35
C LEU A 105 8.95 -8.33 -7.48
N LEU A 106 9.19 -7.10 -7.95
CA LEU A 106 8.45 -6.50 -9.06
C LEU A 106 8.59 -7.30 -10.36
N ALA A 107 9.76 -7.88 -10.64
CA ALA A 107 9.99 -8.75 -11.79
C ALA A 107 9.45 -10.19 -11.61
N GLY A 108 9.01 -10.57 -10.40
CA GLY A 108 8.63 -11.94 -10.08
C GLY A 108 7.28 -12.04 -9.37
N ALA A 109 7.32 -12.38 -8.09
CA ALA A 109 6.12 -12.66 -7.30
C ALA A 109 5.16 -11.46 -7.15
N GLY A 110 5.68 -10.24 -7.32
CA GLY A 110 4.99 -8.98 -7.14
C GLY A 110 5.15 -8.41 -5.72
N LEU A 111 5.18 -7.08 -5.62
CA LEU A 111 5.29 -6.35 -4.36
C LEU A 111 3.89 -6.17 -3.74
N PRO A 112 3.60 -6.72 -2.55
CA PRO A 112 2.26 -6.68 -1.97
C PRO A 112 1.98 -5.34 -1.27
N GLY A 113 0.81 -4.76 -1.49
CA GLY A 113 0.42 -3.48 -0.88
C GLY A 113 -1.10 -3.28 -0.88
N THR A 114 -1.52 -2.08 -0.47
CA THR A 114 -2.90 -1.64 -0.67
C THR A 114 -3.17 -1.30 -2.15
N PRO A 115 -4.44 -1.21 -2.58
CA PRO A 115 -4.76 -0.73 -3.92
C PRO A 115 -4.22 0.68 -4.22
N ALA A 116 -4.19 1.57 -3.23
CA ALA A 116 -3.67 2.93 -3.38
C ALA A 116 -2.16 2.95 -3.60
N GLU A 117 -1.45 2.13 -2.82
CA GLU A 117 -0.01 1.90 -2.96
C GLU A 117 0.35 1.32 -4.32
N ALA A 118 -0.45 0.37 -4.80
CA ALA A 118 -0.27 -0.24 -6.10
C ALA A 118 -0.50 0.76 -7.25
N ASP A 119 -1.58 1.53 -7.20
CA ASP A 119 -1.88 2.57 -8.19
C ASP A 119 -0.76 3.62 -8.27
N TRP A 120 -0.28 4.08 -7.11
CA TRP A 120 0.84 5.01 -7.02
C TRP A 120 2.11 4.44 -7.65
N LEU A 121 2.51 3.22 -7.29
CA LEU A 121 3.74 2.62 -7.82
C LEU A 121 3.64 2.32 -9.32
N CYS A 122 2.49 1.86 -9.81
CA CYS A 122 2.24 1.70 -11.24
C CYS A 122 2.39 3.04 -11.98
N GLY A 123 1.89 4.15 -11.40
CA GLY A 123 2.10 5.49 -11.93
C GLY A 123 3.58 5.86 -12.04
N LEU A 124 4.36 5.69 -10.96
CA LEU A 124 5.79 5.98 -10.95
C LEU A 124 6.59 5.13 -11.96
N LEU A 125 6.22 3.87 -12.15
CA LEU A 125 6.82 2.99 -13.15
C LEU A 125 6.48 3.46 -14.57
N ALA A 126 5.22 3.81 -14.82
CA ALA A 126 4.76 4.30 -16.11
C ALA A 126 5.44 5.61 -16.54
N GLU A 127 5.69 6.53 -15.61
CA GLU A 127 6.47 7.76 -15.86
C GLU A 127 7.90 7.48 -16.36
N ARG A 128 8.41 6.26 -16.14
CA ARG A 128 9.72 5.80 -16.63
C ARG A 128 9.63 4.84 -17.80
N GLY A 129 8.45 4.73 -18.42
CA GLY A 129 8.20 3.83 -19.55
C GLY A 129 8.19 2.36 -19.17
N LEU A 130 8.00 2.01 -17.89
CA LEU A 130 7.92 0.64 -17.41
C LEU A 130 6.44 0.28 -17.23
N ALA A 131 5.95 -0.68 -18.03
CA ALA A 131 4.60 -1.20 -17.87
C ALA A 131 4.54 -2.10 -16.63
N ALA A 132 3.56 -1.83 -15.76
CA ALA A 132 3.29 -2.60 -14.56
C ALA A 132 1.79 -2.82 -14.40
N GLU A 133 1.44 -3.92 -13.75
CA GLU A 133 0.06 -4.32 -13.48
C GLU A 133 -0.16 -4.59 -11.99
N THR A 134 -1.41 -4.41 -11.58
CA THR A 134 -1.89 -4.78 -10.25
C THR A 134 -2.64 -6.09 -10.36
N VAL A 135 -2.23 -7.09 -9.58
CA VAL A 135 -2.90 -8.39 -9.51
C VAL A 135 -3.44 -8.64 -8.11
N PRO A 136 -4.58 -9.32 -7.95
CA PRO A 136 -5.05 -9.75 -6.63
C PRO A 136 -4.00 -10.61 -5.92
N LYS A 137 -3.94 -10.55 -4.58
CA LYS A 137 -3.20 -11.55 -3.81
C LYS A 137 -3.90 -12.90 -4.02
N LEU A 138 -3.34 -13.75 -4.87
CA LEU A 138 -3.73 -15.16 -4.89
C LEU A 138 -3.49 -15.71 -3.47
N GLU A 139 -4.57 -16.13 -2.81
CA GLU A 139 -4.54 -16.98 -1.63
C GLU A 139 -3.68 -18.20 -1.97
N ALA A 140 -2.76 -18.59 -1.09
CA ALA A 140 -1.93 -19.76 -1.30
C ALA A 140 -2.79 -21.03 -1.20
N GLY A 141 -3.48 -21.37 -2.29
CA GLY A 141 -4.21 -22.62 -2.44
C GLY A 141 -3.26 -23.77 -2.73
N ALA A 142 -3.13 -24.67 -1.76
CA ALA A 142 -2.75 -26.09 -1.88
C ALA A 142 -2.10 -26.56 -3.20
N ALA A 143 -0.78 -26.43 -3.30
CA ALA A 143 0.03 -27.28 -4.17
C ALA A 143 1.34 -27.59 -3.43
N GLY A 144 1.37 -28.74 -2.77
CA GLY A 144 2.60 -29.22 -2.15
C GLY A 144 3.61 -29.61 -3.21
N ILE A 145 4.76 -28.94 -3.25
CA ILE A 145 6.08 -29.55 -3.46
C ILE A 145 7.17 -28.57 -3.03
N GLY A 146 8.09 -29.03 -2.18
CA GLY A 146 9.47 -28.52 -2.10
C GLY A 146 9.70 -27.27 -1.24
N ALA A 147 10.21 -27.48 -0.02
CA ALA A 147 10.79 -26.45 0.81
C ALA A 147 11.93 -25.71 0.06
N GLY A 148 11.68 -24.45 -0.28
CA GLY A 148 12.67 -23.48 -0.72
C GLY A 148 12.40 -22.16 -0.01
N ALA A 149 13.30 -21.79 0.90
CA ALA A 149 13.42 -20.52 1.64
C ALA A 149 12.24 -19.54 1.50
N GLY A 150 11.41 -19.46 2.54
CA GLY A 150 10.37 -18.45 2.66
C GLY A 150 10.96 -17.04 2.54
N VAL A 151 10.68 -16.40 1.40
CA VAL A 151 10.61 -14.95 1.34
C VAL A 151 9.46 -14.57 2.26
N ALA A 152 9.79 -14.09 3.47
CA ALA A 152 8.85 -13.38 4.32
C ALA A 152 8.05 -12.43 3.42
N ALA A 153 6.72 -12.41 3.59
CA ALA A 153 5.85 -11.50 2.86
C ALA A 153 6.46 -10.11 3.00
N ALA A 154 7.11 -9.62 1.94
CA ALA A 154 7.81 -8.35 2.02
C ALA A 154 6.73 -7.30 2.20
N GLU A 155 6.59 -6.82 3.43
CA GLU A 155 5.73 -5.70 3.75
C GLU A 155 6.16 -4.51 2.90
N TRP A 156 5.21 -3.64 2.58
CA TRP A 156 5.48 -2.47 1.76
C TRP A 156 6.61 -1.66 2.40
N PRO A 157 7.62 -1.20 1.65
CA PRO A 157 8.93 -0.84 2.20
C PRO A 157 8.96 0.58 2.77
N TRP A 158 8.06 0.86 3.71
CA TRP A 158 8.16 2.02 4.57
C TRP A 158 9.30 1.79 5.60
N PRO A 159 10.12 2.81 5.89
CA PRO A 159 11.12 2.69 6.93
C PRO A 159 10.41 2.41 8.27
N PRO A 160 10.96 1.55 9.15
CA PRO A 160 10.43 1.42 10.51
C PRO A 160 10.50 2.80 11.17
N HIS A 161 9.39 3.20 11.80
CA HIS A 161 9.20 4.52 12.42
C HIS A 161 10.49 5.04 13.08
N ALA A 162 10.99 6.17 12.59
CA ALA A 162 12.07 6.93 13.21
C ALA A 162 11.52 7.79 14.36
#